data_AF-A0A066UNV5-F1
#
_entry.id   AF-A0A066UNV5-F1
#
_cell.length_a   1.000
_cell.length_b   1.000
_cell.length_c   1.000
_cell.angle_alpha   90.00
_cell.angle_beta   90.00
_cell.angle_gamma   90.00
#
_symmetry.space_group_name_H-M   'P 1'
#
loop_
_entity.id
_entity.type
_entity.pdbx_description
1 polymer ?
#
loop_
_entity_poly.entity_id
_entity_poly.type
_entity_poly.pdbx_seq_one_letter_code
_entity_poly.pdbx_strand_id
1 'polypeptide(L)'
;MKTSLQLKVITAVIAGSVALTGCNTLKGITGKKEEVISTAEKPESGYYTDAQNALAKQRYREAITALTNVRTFYPTGQYSQDALLDLIYAQYQANDFEAVTQSTAEFIRAYPTSRHLDYVLYVQGVTNMGGSPKASRLFKLDQSQRDTSWLRLAFNDFQTLVNNFPNSQYAPDAAQRMTAIYNDFAEHEMTAARWYIKREAYLAAANRAKWVFQYYPQSTATPEAVAVLAYSYDKLGMTDTANQYKTLLQINYPQHLANNGEVRLPNQGATSWGKRTLSTLSFGKFGRTKDKFEPASSNYAGKTREQIIRQGRNLSLPVATQ
;
A
#
# COMPACT_ATOMS: atom_id res chain seq x y z
N MET A 1 74.05 -8.73 -13.40
CA MET A 1 74.12 -8.69 -11.92
C MET A 1 73.50 -7.39 -11.37
N LYS A 2 72.23 -7.08 -11.68
CA LYS A 2 71.57 -5.80 -11.31
C LYS A 2 70.05 -5.91 -11.06
N THR A 3 69.56 -7.08 -10.65
CA THR A 3 68.11 -7.28 -10.37
C THR A 3 67.81 -7.80 -8.96
N SER A 4 68.81 -8.09 -8.12
CA SER A 4 68.60 -8.66 -6.78
C SER A 4 68.61 -7.64 -5.63
N LEU A 5 68.91 -6.36 -5.89
CA LEU A 5 69.01 -5.34 -4.82
C LEU A 5 67.74 -4.51 -4.59
N GLN A 6 66.82 -4.44 -5.56
CA GLN A 6 65.61 -3.60 -5.45
C GLN A 6 64.47 -4.29 -4.67
N LEU A 7 64.55 -5.61 -4.44
CA LEU A 7 63.48 -6.36 -3.77
C LEU A 7 63.59 -6.37 -2.24
N LYS A 8 64.73 -5.97 -1.66
CA LYS A 8 64.93 -5.95 -0.20
C LYS A 8 64.67 -4.61 0.47
N VAL A 9 64.54 -3.53 -0.31
CA VAL A 9 64.27 -2.18 0.23
C VAL A 9 62.77 -1.93 0.41
N ILE A 10 61.91 -2.64 -0.34
CA ILE A 10 60.45 -2.48 -0.24
C ILE A 10 59.89 -3.15 1.04
N THR A 11 60.55 -4.19 1.56
CA THR A 11 60.09 -4.88 2.79
C THR A 11 60.39 -4.13 4.08
N ALA A 12 61.24 -3.10 4.06
CA ALA A 12 61.60 -2.32 5.25
C ALA A 12 60.70 -1.10 5.50
N VAL A 13 59.80 -0.75 4.57
CA VAL A 13 58.87 0.38 4.72
C VAL A 13 57.54 -0.04 5.39
N ILE A 14 57.28 -1.36 5.53
CA ILE A 14 56.03 -1.87 6.12
C ILE A 14 56.13 -2.12 7.64
N ALA A 15 57.32 -2.07 8.24
CA ALA A 15 57.52 -2.39 9.65
C ALA A 15 57.79 -1.17 10.57
N GLY A 16 57.50 0.05 10.12
CA GLY A 16 57.94 1.29 10.79
C GLY A 16 56.87 2.35 11.02
N SER A 17 55.60 1.99 11.20
CA SER A 17 54.53 2.98 11.48
C SER A 17 53.39 2.48 12.37
N VAL A 18 53.65 1.51 13.25
CA VAL A 18 52.72 1.20 14.36
C VAL A 18 53.28 1.79 15.64
N ALA A 19 53.29 3.12 15.70
CA ALA A 19 53.41 3.88 16.94
C ALA A 19 52.38 5.02 16.89
N LEU A 20 51.12 4.65 16.69
CA LEU A 20 49.97 5.52 16.99
C LEU A 20 49.65 5.35 18.49
N THR A 21 50.41 6.04 19.32
CA THR A 21 49.99 6.40 20.67
C THR A 21 48.83 7.39 20.52
N GLY A 22 47.62 6.86 20.40
CA GLY A 22 46.44 7.65 20.02
C GLY A 22 45.12 7.10 20.54
N CYS A 23 45.13 6.33 21.63
CA CYS A 23 43.90 5.86 22.28
C CYS A 23 43.32 6.91 23.25
N ASN A 24 43.12 8.15 22.80
CA ASN A 24 42.29 9.11 23.54
C ASN A 24 41.29 9.90 22.67
N THR A 25 41.38 9.80 21.34
CA THR A 25 40.51 10.53 20.40
C THR A 25 39.35 9.68 19.85
N LEU A 26 39.36 8.36 20.07
CA LEU A 26 38.31 7.45 19.62
C LEU A 26 37.16 7.24 20.61
N LYS A 27 37.26 7.77 21.84
CA LYS A 27 36.18 7.75 22.85
C LYS A 27 34.95 8.58 22.47
N GLY A 28 35.08 9.46 21.46
CA GLY A 28 33.97 10.26 20.92
C GLY A 28 33.22 9.63 19.74
N ILE A 29 33.70 8.49 19.20
CA ILE A 29 33.17 7.89 17.96
C ILE A 29 32.45 6.56 18.23
N THR A 30 32.73 5.89 19.35
CA THR A 30 32.04 4.67 19.77
C THR A 30 31.00 4.97 20.85
N GLY A 31 29.76 5.15 20.40
CA GLY A 31 28.53 4.87 21.15
C GLY A 31 28.37 5.61 22.49
N LYS A 32 27.58 6.69 22.48
CA LYS A 32 26.70 6.93 23.62
C LYS A 32 25.86 5.65 23.78
N LYS A 33 26.23 4.79 24.73
CA LYS A 33 25.25 3.87 25.30
C LYS A 33 24.14 4.77 25.82
N GLU A 34 22.93 4.59 25.31
CA GLU A 34 21.75 5.07 26.02
C GLU A 34 21.83 4.48 27.41
N GLU A 35 22.24 5.30 28.37
CA GLU A 35 22.17 4.95 29.77
C GLU A 35 20.69 4.85 30.06
N VAL A 36 20.20 3.63 30.20
CA VAL A 36 18.81 3.35 30.56
C VAL A 36 18.64 3.95 31.95
N ILE A 37 18.09 5.16 32.01
CA ILE A 37 17.82 5.86 33.25
C ILE A 37 16.89 4.93 34.05
N SER A 38 17.35 4.42 35.18
CA SER A 38 16.59 3.47 36.00
C SER A 38 15.66 4.17 36.99
N THR A 39 15.86 5.47 37.22
CA THR A 39 15.14 6.27 38.23
C THR A 39 14.75 7.63 37.65
N ALA A 40 13.55 8.11 37.97
CA ALA A 40 13.09 9.41 37.50
C ALA A 40 14.01 10.55 38.01
N GLU A 41 14.62 11.30 37.11
CA GLU A 41 15.51 12.43 37.44
C GLU A 41 14.78 13.78 37.51
N LYS A 42 13.60 13.86 36.89
CA LYS A 42 12.77 15.06 36.80
C LYS A 42 11.32 14.74 37.15
N PRO A 43 10.52 15.73 37.62
CA PRO A 43 9.08 15.58 37.69
C PRO A 43 8.49 15.34 36.30
N GLU A 44 7.29 14.75 36.26
CA GLU A 44 6.56 14.44 35.02
C GLU A 44 6.48 15.63 34.06
N SER A 45 6.09 16.80 34.57
CA SER A 45 5.97 18.04 33.78
C SER A 45 7.31 18.47 33.15
N GLY A 46 8.44 18.16 33.78
CA GLY A 46 9.77 18.46 33.26
C GLY A 46 10.06 17.65 31.99
N TYR A 47 9.84 16.34 32.03
CA TYR A 47 10.00 15.48 30.86
C TYR A 47 9.02 15.84 29.73
N TYR A 48 7.76 16.15 30.07
CA TYR A 48 6.77 16.54 29.06
C TYR A 48 7.14 17.89 28.41
N THR A 49 7.62 18.86 29.18
CA THR A 49 8.09 20.15 28.64
C THR A 49 9.30 19.97 27.72
N ASP A 50 10.26 19.12 28.10
CA ASP A 50 11.40 18.79 27.25
C ASP A 50 10.95 18.17 25.91
N ALA A 51 9.97 17.26 25.96
CA ALA A 51 9.37 16.66 24.78
C ALA A 51 8.71 17.72 23.88
N GLN A 52 7.87 18.60 24.44
CA GLN A 52 7.21 19.67 23.68
C GLN A 52 8.23 20.60 23.00
N ASN A 53 9.30 20.97 23.71
CA ASN A 53 10.38 21.78 23.16
C ASN A 53 11.11 21.06 22.01
N ALA A 54 11.32 19.75 22.12
CA ALA A 54 11.92 18.95 21.06
C ALA A 54 10.99 18.82 19.84
N LEU A 55 9.69 18.60 20.05
CA LEU A 55 8.66 18.56 19.00
C LEU A 55 8.56 19.89 18.25
N ALA A 56 8.54 21.01 18.96
CA ALA A 56 8.53 22.35 18.36
C ALA A 56 9.75 22.61 17.47
N LYS A 57 10.89 21.98 17.79
CA LYS A 57 12.15 22.03 17.02
C LYS A 57 12.26 20.90 15.98
N GLN A 58 11.21 20.10 15.79
CA GLN A 58 11.19 18.92 14.90
C GLN A 58 12.28 17.87 15.21
N ARG A 59 12.75 17.84 16.46
CA ARG A 59 13.75 16.88 16.94
C ARG A 59 13.07 15.62 17.44
N TYR A 60 12.49 14.86 16.52
CA TYR A 60 11.61 13.74 16.85
C TYR A 60 12.26 12.66 17.71
N ARG A 61 13.55 12.34 17.50
CA ARG A 61 14.26 11.36 18.35
C ARG A 61 14.41 11.81 19.80
N GLU A 62 14.77 13.08 20.01
CA GLU A 62 14.86 13.66 21.36
C GLU A 62 13.47 13.66 22.03
N ALA A 63 12.42 14.01 21.29
CA ALA A 63 11.04 13.96 21.77
C ALA A 63 10.63 12.53 22.15
N ILE A 64 10.91 11.53 21.31
CA ILE A 64 10.60 10.12 21.57
C ILE A 64 11.23 9.67 22.89
N THR A 65 12.51 9.98 23.13
CA THR A 65 13.18 9.64 24.40
C THR A 65 12.49 10.30 25.59
N ALA A 66 12.20 11.61 25.52
CA ALA A 66 11.56 12.33 26.62
C ALA A 66 10.15 11.81 26.92
N LEU A 67 9.34 11.54 25.89
CA LEU A 67 7.98 11.00 26.00
C LEU A 67 7.97 9.56 26.52
N THR A 68 8.96 8.75 26.11
CA THR A 68 9.14 7.40 26.64
C THR A 68 9.46 7.44 28.13
N ASN A 69 10.29 8.38 28.58
CA ASN A 69 10.58 8.58 29.99
C ASN A 69 9.34 8.99 30.80
N VAL A 70 8.47 9.86 30.26
CA VAL A 70 7.16 10.18 30.89
C VAL A 70 6.39 8.88 31.13
N ARG A 71 6.29 8.03 30.11
CA ARG A 71 5.52 6.78 30.19
C ARG A 71 6.14 5.73 31.11
N THR A 72 7.46 5.62 31.13
CA THR A 72 8.18 4.66 31.97
C THR A 72 8.09 5.03 33.45
N PHE A 73 8.31 6.30 33.79
CA PHE A 73 8.37 6.74 35.19
C PHE A 73 7.03 7.18 35.76
N TYR A 74 6.12 7.67 34.91
CA TYR A 74 4.83 8.25 35.29
C TYR A 74 3.67 7.66 34.46
N PRO A 75 3.46 6.33 34.45
CA PRO A 75 2.48 5.66 33.57
C PRO A 75 1.02 6.11 33.81
N THR A 76 0.70 6.59 35.01
CA THR A 76 -0.63 7.11 35.37
C THR A 76 -0.59 8.61 35.73
N GLY A 77 0.44 9.32 35.27
CA GLY A 77 0.59 10.75 35.52
C GLY A 77 -0.40 11.61 34.75
N GLN A 78 -0.43 12.90 35.06
CA GLN A 78 -1.37 13.86 34.47
C GLN A 78 -1.20 13.99 32.94
N TYR A 79 0.04 13.86 32.45
CA TYR A 79 0.40 13.97 31.05
C TYR A 79 0.52 12.61 30.36
N SER A 80 0.20 11.49 31.03
CA SER A 80 0.41 10.15 30.47
C SER A 80 -0.33 9.94 29.12
N GLN A 81 -1.58 10.38 29.04
CA GLN A 81 -2.39 10.27 27.83
C GLN A 81 -1.85 11.16 26.70
N ASP A 82 -1.57 12.43 26.99
CA ASP A 82 -1.04 13.39 26.02
C ASP A 82 0.37 12.99 25.54
N ALA A 83 1.20 12.47 26.45
CA ALA A 83 2.53 11.98 26.12
C ALA A 83 2.50 10.77 25.19
N LEU A 84 1.55 9.84 25.36
CA LEU A 84 1.40 8.72 24.43
C LEU A 84 0.90 9.19 23.06
N LEU A 85 0.00 10.16 23.02
CA LEU A 85 -0.48 10.77 21.77
C LEU A 85 0.66 11.46 21.00
N ASP A 86 1.45 12.27 21.71
CA ASP A 86 2.61 12.96 21.15
C ASP A 86 3.72 11.97 20.73
N LEU A 87 3.85 10.86 21.44
CA LEU A 87 4.81 9.80 21.12
C LEU A 87 4.47 9.15 19.79
N ILE A 88 3.19 8.82 19.56
CA ILE A 88 2.69 8.29 18.28
C ILE A 88 3.04 9.26 17.15
N TYR A 89 2.79 10.56 17.34
CA TYR A 89 3.13 11.57 16.35
C TYR A 89 4.64 11.63 16.07
N ALA A 90 5.46 11.68 17.12
CA ALA A 90 6.91 11.74 16.99
C ALA A 90 7.50 10.52 16.28
N GLN A 91 7.03 9.32 16.63
CA GLN A 91 7.44 8.05 15.99
C GLN A 91 7.05 8.03 14.51
N TYR A 92 5.84 8.48 14.19
CA TYR A 92 5.37 8.56 12.80
C TYR A 92 6.26 9.51 11.97
N GLN A 93 6.56 10.70 12.50
CA GLN A 93 7.46 11.66 11.85
C GLN A 93 8.91 11.13 11.72
N ALA A 94 9.36 10.32 12.68
CA ALA A 94 10.64 9.62 12.61
C ALA A 94 10.65 8.44 11.62
N ASN A 95 9.51 8.10 10.99
CA ASN A 95 9.30 6.93 10.14
C ASN A 95 9.52 5.60 10.87
N ASP A 96 9.27 5.55 12.18
CA ASP A 96 9.33 4.35 12.99
C ASP A 96 7.94 3.70 13.07
N PHE A 97 7.50 3.14 11.95
CA PHE A 97 6.14 2.62 11.80
C PHE A 97 5.84 1.41 12.70
N GLU A 98 6.85 0.62 13.05
CA GLU A 98 6.70 -0.49 14.00
C GLU A 98 6.42 0.04 15.42
N ALA A 99 7.14 1.07 15.85
CA ALA A 99 6.85 1.70 17.14
C ALA A 99 5.47 2.40 17.15
N VAL A 100 5.04 2.97 16.02
CA VAL A 100 3.71 3.57 15.89
C VAL A 100 2.60 2.53 16.06
N THR A 101 2.69 1.35 15.43
CA THR A 101 1.65 0.33 15.57
C THR A 101 1.54 -0.20 17.01
N GLN A 102 2.67 -0.32 17.71
CA GLN A 102 2.68 -0.68 19.13
C GLN A 102 2.04 0.40 20.00
N SER A 103 2.43 1.67 19.80
CA SER A 103 1.97 2.79 20.63
C SER A 103 0.49 3.13 20.38
N THR A 104 0.01 3.01 19.14
CA THR A 104 -1.41 3.17 18.80
C THR A 104 -2.27 2.06 19.41
N ALA A 105 -1.85 0.80 19.31
CA ALA A 105 -2.54 -0.32 19.95
C ALA A 105 -2.59 -0.16 21.48
N GLU A 106 -1.52 0.34 22.09
CA GLU A 106 -1.50 0.66 23.50
C GLU A 106 -2.50 1.76 23.84
N PHE A 107 -2.53 2.87 23.09
CA PHE A 107 -3.45 3.98 23.33
C PHE A 107 -4.90 3.53 23.25
N ILE A 108 -5.26 2.73 22.25
CA ILE A 108 -6.62 2.20 22.08
C ILE A 108 -7.04 1.35 23.28
N ARG A 109 -6.12 0.53 23.81
CA ARG A 109 -6.38 -0.31 24.99
C ARG A 109 -6.45 0.50 26.29
N ALA A 110 -5.55 1.47 26.46
CA ALA A 110 -5.43 2.25 27.69
C ALA A 110 -6.49 3.35 27.82
N TYR A 111 -6.89 3.96 26.69
CA TYR A 111 -7.76 5.14 26.65
C TYR A 111 -8.95 4.99 25.67
N PRO A 112 -9.82 3.97 25.84
CA PRO A 112 -10.89 3.67 24.87
C PRO A 112 -12.00 4.75 24.81
N THR A 113 -12.11 5.62 25.80
CA THR A 113 -13.09 6.72 25.85
C THR A 113 -12.47 8.09 25.49
N SER A 114 -11.22 8.11 25.04
CA SER A 114 -10.51 9.33 24.66
C SER A 114 -11.17 10.03 23.47
N ARG A 115 -11.27 11.36 23.55
CA ARG A 115 -11.69 12.20 22.41
C ARG A 115 -10.73 12.15 21.21
N HIS A 116 -9.50 11.66 21.41
CA HIS A 116 -8.45 11.56 20.40
C HIS A 116 -8.35 10.17 19.77
N LEU A 117 -9.27 9.26 20.12
CA LEU A 117 -9.24 7.89 19.60
C LEU A 117 -9.41 7.84 18.08
N ASP A 118 -10.17 8.78 17.52
CA ASP A 118 -10.37 8.93 16.08
C ASP A 118 -9.05 9.23 15.34
N TYR A 119 -8.23 10.14 15.86
CA TYR A 119 -6.88 10.41 15.35
C TYR A 119 -5.98 9.19 15.45
N VAL A 120 -6.00 8.48 16.58
CA VAL A 120 -5.14 7.31 16.80
C VAL A 120 -5.48 6.17 15.85
N LEU A 121 -6.77 5.87 15.66
CA LEU A 121 -7.24 4.90 14.67
C LEU A 121 -6.84 5.31 13.24
N TYR A 122 -6.93 6.61 12.93
CA TYR A 122 -6.49 7.12 11.63
C TYR A 122 -4.98 6.91 11.41
N VAL A 123 -4.14 7.27 12.38
CA VAL A 123 -2.68 7.09 12.28
C VAL A 123 -2.32 5.61 12.17
N GLN A 124 -2.98 4.73 12.92
CA GLN A 124 -2.77 3.29 12.80
C GLN A 124 -3.09 2.79 11.39
N GLY A 125 -4.26 3.16 10.85
CA GLY A 125 -4.66 2.79 9.49
C GLY A 125 -3.70 3.32 8.41
N VAL A 126 -3.26 4.59 8.52
CA VAL A 126 -2.27 5.17 7.61
C VAL A 126 -0.92 4.46 7.71
N THR A 127 -0.51 4.09 8.91
CA THR A 127 0.74 3.37 9.16
C THR A 127 0.71 1.97 8.55
N ASN A 128 -0.37 1.23 8.78
CA ASN A 128 -0.57 -0.10 8.19
C ASN A 128 -0.69 -0.03 6.65
N MET A 129 -1.35 1.00 6.11
CA MET A 129 -1.43 1.24 4.67
C MET A 129 -0.05 1.58 4.07
N GLY A 130 0.76 2.34 4.83
CA GLY A 130 2.12 2.74 4.46
C GLY A 130 3.18 1.67 4.68
N GLY A 131 2.82 0.52 5.27
CA GLY A 131 3.68 -0.55 5.78
C GLY A 131 4.54 -1.31 4.75
N SER A 132 4.78 -0.74 3.56
CA SER A 132 5.78 -1.29 2.64
C SER A 132 7.09 -0.49 2.68
N PRO A 133 8.25 -1.14 2.94
CA PRO A 133 9.53 -0.47 3.17
C PRO A 133 9.97 0.50 2.06
N LYS A 134 10.90 1.38 2.43
CA LYS A 134 11.57 2.44 1.65
C LYS A 134 11.98 2.08 0.21
N ALA A 135 12.05 0.80 -0.16
CA ALA A 135 12.34 0.32 -1.52
C ALA A 135 11.17 0.49 -2.52
N SER A 136 9.94 0.64 -2.03
CA SER A 136 8.70 0.71 -2.82
C SER A 136 8.51 1.94 -3.68
N ARG A 137 8.87 3.11 -3.13
CA ARG A 137 8.47 4.40 -3.71
C ARG A 137 9.45 4.85 -4.79
N LEU A 138 10.65 4.27 -4.82
CA LEU A 138 11.67 4.58 -5.81
C LEU A 138 11.41 3.90 -7.17
N PHE A 139 10.70 2.78 -7.16
CA PHE A 139 10.36 2.04 -8.38
C PHE A 139 8.84 2.01 -8.52
N LYS A 140 8.33 2.42 -9.69
CA LYS A 140 6.92 2.23 -10.10
C LYS A 140 6.60 0.74 -10.31
N LEU A 141 6.95 -0.12 -9.36
CA LEU A 141 6.55 -1.51 -9.34
C LEU A 141 5.08 -1.54 -8.94
N ASP A 142 4.30 -2.20 -9.77
CA ASP A 142 2.89 -2.50 -9.55
C ASP A 142 2.67 -3.02 -8.12
N GLN A 143 2.00 -2.22 -7.30
CA GLN A 143 1.81 -2.52 -5.88
C GLN A 143 0.90 -3.71 -5.65
N SER A 144 0.19 -4.18 -6.69
CA SER A 144 -0.71 -5.31 -6.59
C SER A 144 0.01 -6.58 -6.12
N GLN A 145 1.29 -6.80 -6.40
CA GLN A 145 1.99 -8.07 -6.08
C GLN A 145 2.50 -8.19 -4.63
N ARG A 146 2.15 -7.26 -3.73
CA ARG A 146 2.68 -7.23 -2.36
C ARG A 146 1.81 -8.02 -1.39
N ASP A 147 2.40 -8.37 -0.23
CA ASP A 147 1.67 -8.93 0.90
C ASP A 147 0.50 -8.01 1.28
N THR A 148 -0.72 -8.47 0.98
CA THR A 148 -1.96 -7.71 1.13
C THR A 148 -2.48 -7.72 2.56
N SER A 149 -1.82 -8.44 3.48
CA SER A 149 -2.22 -8.54 4.89
C SER A 149 -2.27 -7.17 5.57
N TRP A 150 -1.26 -6.32 5.34
CA TRP A 150 -1.19 -4.96 5.91
C TRP A 150 -2.29 -4.04 5.39
N LEU A 151 -2.66 -4.17 4.11
CA LEU A 151 -3.77 -3.40 3.53
C LEU A 151 -5.12 -3.82 4.13
N ARG A 152 -5.28 -5.11 4.47
CA ARG A 152 -6.47 -5.59 5.17
C ARG A 152 -6.56 -5.03 6.58
N LEU A 153 -5.44 -5.01 7.31
CA LEU A 153 -5.37 -4.35 8.63
C LEU A 153 -5.74 -2.88 8.53
N ALA A 154 -5.12 -2.16 7.59
CA ALA A 154 -5.43 -0.75 7.36
C ALA A 154 -6.91 -0.50 7.01
N PHE A 155 -7.50 -1.35 6.17
CA PHE A 155 -8.92 -1.26 5.84
C PHE A 155 -9.79 -1.42 7.08
N ASN A 156 -9.49 -2.40 7.94
CA ASN A 156 -10.24 -2.64 9.19
C ASN A 156 -10.10 -1.46 10.17
N ASP A 157 -8.91 -0.87 10.28
CA ASP A 157 -8.67 0.32 11.11
C ASP A 157 -9.49 1.52 10.63
N PHE A 158 -9.47 1.80 9.32
CA PHE A 158 -10.28 2.86 8.72
C PHE A 158 -11.78 2.58 8.83
N GLN A 159 -12.20 1.33 8.66
CA GLN A 159 -13.59 0.94 8.81
C GLN A 159 -14.07 1.18 10.25
N THR A 160 -13.26 0.83 11.24
CA THR A 160 -13.53 1.10 12.67
C THR A 160 -13.68 2.59 12.93
N LEU A 161 -12.77 3.41 12.38
CA LEU A 161 -12.83 4.86 12.48
C LEU A 161 -14.12 5.43 11.88
N VAL A 162 -14.45 5.06 10.64
CA VAL A 162 -15.62 5.62 9.94
C VAL A 162 -16.94 5.18 10.58
N ASN A 163 -17.00 3.97 11.13
CA ASN A 163 -18.19 3.44 11.79
C ASN A 163 -18.40 4.07 13.18
N ASN A 164 -17.35 4.16 13.98
CA ASN A 164 -17.44 4.64 15.36
C ASN A 164 -17.40 6.17 15.45
N PHE A 165 -16.70 6.84 14.53
CA PHE A 165 -16.50 8.29 14.52
C PHE A 165 -16.87 8.92 13.16
N PRO A 166 -18.13 8.80 12.70
CA PRO A 166 -18.54 9.28 11.37
C PRO A 166 -18.40 10.80 11.18
N ASN A 167 -18.38 11.57 12.27
CA ASN A 167 -18.22 13.03 12.27
C ASN A 167 -16.78 13.48 12.50
N SER A 168 -15.81 12.56 12.61
CA SER A 168 -14.40 12.92 12.74
C SER A 168 -13.91 13.65 11.49
N GLN A 169 -13.00 14.60 11.68
CA GLN A 169 -12.28 15.27 10.59
C GLN A 169 -11.51 14.28 9.69
N TYR A 170 -11.14 13.10 10.21
CA TYR A 170 -10.38 12.08 9.50
C TYR A 170 -11.27 11.09 8.72
N ALA A 171 -12.56 11.02 9.03
CA ALA A 171 -13.48 10.05 8.43
C ALA A 171 -13.59 10.17 6.89
N PRO A 172 -13.65 11.37 6.28
CA PRO A 172 -13.70 11.49 4.82
C PRO A 172 -12.45 10.94 4.12
N ASP A 173 -11.26 11.21 4.65
CA ASP A 173 -9.99 10.72 4.08
C ASP A 173 -9.88 9.19 4.27
N ALA A 174 -10.21 8.68 5.45
CA ALA A 174 -10.26 7.25 5.74
C ALA A 174 -11.18 6.50 4.75
N ALA A 175 -12.37 7.04 4.45
CA ALA A 175 -13.29 6.43 3.49
C ALA A 175 -12.72 6.42 2.06
N GLN A 176 -11.96 7.44 1.65
CA GLN A 176 -11.26 7.45 0.37
C GLN A 176 -10.15 6.39 0.33
N ARG A 177 -9.39 6.24 1.42
CA ARG A 177 -8.36 5.19 1.54
C ARG A 177 -8.95 3.78 1.51
N MET A 178 -10.07 3.55 2.19
CA MET A 178 -10.81 2.28 2.10
C MET A 178 -11.21 1.98 0.65
N THR A 179 -11.66 2.99 -0.08
CA THR A 179 -12.01 2.87 -1.51
C THR A 179 -10.78 2.51 -2.35
N ALA A 180 -9.63 3.14 -2.10
CA ALA A 180 -8.38 2.82 -2.78
C ALA A 180 -7.96 1.37 -2.50
N ILE A 181 -7.90 0.97 -1.22
CA ILE A 181 -7.55 -0.39 -0.81
C ILE A 181 -8.49 -1.44 -1.44
N TYR A 182 -9.79 -1.17 -1.46
CA TYR A 182 -10.79 -2.05 -2.06
C TYR A 182 -10.55 -2.24 -3.57
N ASN A 183 -10.20 -1.16 -4.28
CA ASN A 183 -9.83 -1.25 -5.69
C ASN A 183 -8.49 -1.97 -5.89
N ASP A 184 -7.51 -1.79 -5.00
CA ASP A 184 -6.22 -2.50 -5.08
C ASP A 184 -6.40 -4.02 -4.96
N PHE A 185 -7.29 -4.48 -4.06
CA PHE A 185 -7.63 -5.90 -3.93
C PHE A 185 -8.29 -6.44 -5.21
N ALA A 186 -9.21 -5.69 -5.80
CA ALA A 186 -9.86 -6.08 -7.05
C ALA A 186 -8.86 -6.12 -8.22
N GLU A 187 -7.96 -5.14 -8.29
CA GLU A 187 -6.93 -5.03 -9.31
C GLU A 187 -5.87 -6.14 -9.20
N HIS A 188 -5.55 -6.61 -7.99
CA HIS A 188 -4.70 -7.78 -7.79
C HIS A 188 -5.24 -9.02 -8.51
N GLU A 189 -6.53 -9.31 -8.30
CA GLU A 189 -7.19 -10.45 -8.95
C GLU A 189 -7.29 -10.25 -10.47
N MET A 190 -7.55 -9.02 -10.93
CA MET A 190 -7.59 -8.74 -12.37
C MET A 190 -6.22 -8.80 -13.04
N THR A 191 -5.15 -8.45 -12.33
CA THR A 191 -3.78 -8.66 -12.80
C THR A 191 -3.48 -10.14 -12.98
N ALA A 192 -3.89 -11.00 -12.04
CA ALA A 192 -3.81 -12.45 -12.19
C ALA A 192 -4.68 -12.95 -13.36
N ALA A 193 -5.92 -12.46 -13.50
CA ALA A 193 -6.81 -12.82 -14.60
C ALA A 193 -6.20 -12.48 -15.97
N ARG A 194 -5.65 -11.27 -16.13
CA ARG A 194 -4.94 -10.83 -17.34
C ARG A 194 -3.72 -11.71 -17.64
N TRP A 195 -2.98 -12.13 -16.61
CA TRP A 195 -1.84 -13.04 -16.75
C TRP A 195 -2.25 -14.42 -17.27
N TYR A 196 -3.39 -14.96 -16.81
CA TYR A 196 -3.96 -16.22 -17.28
C TYR A 196 -4.52 -16.12 -18.70
N ILE A 197 -5.21 -15.03 -19.04
CA ILE A 197 -5.71 -14.77 -20.40
C ILE A 197 -4.57 -14.79 -21.42
N LYS A 198 -3.43 -14.16 -21.10
CA LYS A 198 -2.23 -14.16 -21.98
C LYS A 198 -1.67 -15.56 -22.26
N ARG A 199 -2.02 -16.55 -21.45
CA ARG A 199 -1.59 -17.95 -21.55
C ARG A 199 -2.71 -18.88 -21.97
N GLU A 200 -3.85 -18.32 -22.40
CA GLU A 200 -5.02 -19.08 -22.83
C GLU A 200 -5.59 -20.00 -21.73
N ALA A 201 -5.27 -19.70 -20.47
CA ALA A 201 -5.78 -20.41 -19.30
C ALA A 201 -7.15 -19.83 -18.90
N TYR A 202 -8.15 -20.00 -19.76
CA TYR A 202 -9.44 -19.32 -19.65
C TYR A 202 -10.22 -19.67 -18.38
N LEU A 203 -10.17 -20.93 -17.93
CA LEU A 203 -10.81 -21.34 -16.67
C LEU A 203 -10.22 -20.62 -15.46
N ALA A 204 -8.88 -20.51 -15.39
CA ALA A 204 -8.21 -19.81 -14.30
C ALA A 204 -8.51 -18.30 -14.35
N ALA A 205 -8.52 -17.70 -15.54
CA ALA A 205 -8.93 -16.30 -15.72
C ALA A 205 -10.38 -16.06 -15.28
N ALA A 206 -11.31 -16.95 -15.66
CA ALA A 206 -12.70 -16.87 -15.25
C ALA A 206 -12.84 -16.96 -13.72
N ASN A 207 -12.11 -17.86 -13.05
CA ASN A 207 -12.16 -17.98 -11.59
C ASN A 207 -11.70 -16.70 -10.89
N ARG A 208 -10.62 -16.06 -11.38
CA ARG A 208 -10.12 -14.79 -10.84
C ARG A 208 -11.11 -13.65 -11.05
N ALA A 209 -11.64 -13.51 -12.26
CA ALA A 209 -12.64 -12.48 -12.56
C ALA A 209 -13.96 -12.71 -11.81
N LYS A 210 -14.37 -13.96 -11.61
CA LYS A 210 -15.55 -14.33 -10.81
C LYS A 210 -15.39 -13.87 -9.36
N TRP A 211 -14.20 -14.01 -8.79
CA TRP A 211 -13.92 -13.52 -7.44
C TRP A 211 -14.14 -12.01 -7.33
N VAL A 212 -13.64 -11.23 -8.30
CA VAL A 212 -13.87 -9.78 -8.37
C VAL A 212 -15.35 -9.44 -8.50
N PHE A 213 -16.06 -10.12 -9.40
CA PHE A 213 -17.49 -9.91 -9.59
C PHE A 213 -18.32 -10.21 -8.33
N GLN A 214 -17.94 -11.22 -7.55
CA GLN A 214 -18.67 -11.64 -6.36
C GLN A 214 -18.35 -10.80 -5.12
N TYR A 215 -17.07 -10.51 -4.88
CA TYR A 215 -16.63 -9.90 -3.62
C TYR A 215 -16.25 -8.43 -3.76
N TYR A 216 -15.97 -7.97 -4.98
CA TYR A 216 -15.59 -6.59 -5.26
C TYR A 216 -16.54 -5.88 -6.27
N PRO A 217 -17.89 -6.05 -6.18
CA PRO A 217 -18.83 -5.58 -7.21
C PRO A 217 -18.87 -4.05 -7.39
N GLN A 218 -18.39 -3.30 -6.39
CA GLN A 218 -18.34 -1.83 -6.46
C GLN A 218 -16.99 -1.30 -6.98
N SER A 219 -16.05 -2.19 -7.28
CA SER A 219 -14.70 -1.79 -7.68
C SER A 219 -14.69 -1.23 -9.10
N THR A 220 -13.69 -0.40 -9.40
CA THR A 220 -13.41 0.08 -10.75
C THR A 220 -13.04 -1.06 -11.72
N ALA A 221 -12.64 -2.21 -11.19
CA ALA A 221 -12.26 -3.40 -11.93
C ALA A 221 -13.46 -4.28 -12.33
N THR A 222 -14.64 -4.07 -11.74
CA THR A 222 -15.85 -4.87 -12.01
C THR A 222 -16.24 -4.95 -13.49
N PRO A 223 -16.26 -3.84 -14.27
CA PRO A 223 -16.60 -3.91 -15.69
C PRO A 223 -15.66 -4.83 -16.48
N GLU A 224 -14.37 -4.77 -16.16
CA GLU A 224 -13.37 -5.65 -16.76
C GLU A 224 -13.54 -7.10 -16.32
N ALA A 225 -13.84 -7.35 -15.04
CA ALA A 225 -14.11 -8.69 -14.54
C ALA A 225 -15.27 -9.35 -15.31
N VAL A 226 -16.37 -8.61 -15.54
CA VAL A 226 -17.49 -9.09 -16.35
C VAL A 226 -17.06 -9.37 -17.80
N ALA A 227 -16.22 -8.51 -18.38
CA ALA A 227 -15.66 -8.73 -19.71
C ALA A 227 -14.78 -9.99 -19.78
N VAL A 228 -13.92 -10.22 -18.79
CA VAL A 228 -13.10 -11.44 -18.70
C VAL A 228 -13.98 -12.68 -18.53
N LEU A 229 -15.06 -12.61 -17.75
CA LEU A 229 -16.02 -13.73 -17.62
C LEU A 229 -16.68 -14.05 -18.96
N ALA A 230 -17.24 -13.05 -19.63
CA ALA A 230 -17.86 -13.21 -20.94
C ALA A 230 -16.88 -13.81 -21.95
N TYR A 231 -15.65 -13.28 -22.02
CA TYR A 231 -14.62 -13.75 -22.95
C TYR A 231 -14.14 -15.17 -22.63
N SER A 232 -13.83 -15.46 -21.36
CA SER A 232 -13.33 -16.77 -20.96
C SER A 232 -14.36 -17.87 -21.15
N TYR A 233 -15.63 -17.63 -20.82
CA TYR A 233 -16.69 -18.63 -21.03
C TYR A 233 -16.96 -18.89 -22.51
N ASP A 234 -16.86 -17.85 -23.35
CA ASP A 234 -16.95 -17.99 -24.81
C ASP A 234 -15.82 -18.91 -25.34
N LYS A 235 -14.58 -18.69 -24.89
CA LYS A 235 -13.42 -19.53 -25.23
C LYS A 235 -13.49 -20.96 -24.69
N LEU A 236 -14.23 -21.18 -23.61
CA LEU A 236 -14.49 -22.51 -23.05
C LEU A 236 -15.67 -23.22 -23.74
N GLY A 237 -16.35 -22.59 -24.69
CA GLY A 237 -17.53 -23.15 -25.37
C GLY A 237 -18.81 -23.08 -24.55
N MET A 238 -18.82 -22.35 -23.42
CA MET A 238 -19.99 -22.17 -22.55
C MET A 238 -20.81 -20.97 -23.03
N THR A 239 -21.41 -21.11 -24.21
CA THR A 239 -22.08 -20.01 -24.95
C THR A 239 -23.22 -19.35 -24.16
N ASP A 240 -24.04 -20.14 -23.46
CA ASP A 240 -25.17 -19.62 -22.70
C ASP A 240 -24.69 -18.69 -21.57
N THR A 241 -23.71 -19.15 -20.79
CA THR A 241 -23.09 -18.36 -19.72
C THR A 241 -22.37 -17.13 -20.27
N ALA A 242 -21.65 -17.27 -21.39
CA ALA A 242 -21.00 -16.15 -22.05
C ALA A 242 -22.01 -15.07 -22.48
N ASN A 243 -23.14 -15.49 -23.06
CA ASN A 243 -24.22 -14.60 -23.51
C ASN A 243 -24.91 -13.88 -22.35
N GLN A 244 -25.05 -14.52 -21.19
CA GLN A 244 -25.55 -13.86 -19.97
C GLN A 244 -24.63 -12.70 -19.55
N TYR A 245 -23.30 -12.92 -19.51
CA TYR A 245 -22.36 -11.84 -19.19
C TYR A 245 -22.27 -10.78 -20.29
N LYS A 246 -22.35 -11.16 -21.58
CA LYS A 246 -22.45 -10.20 -22.70
C LYS A 246 -23.68 -9.31 -22.56
N THR A 247 -24.83 -9.87 -22.17
CA THR A 247 -26.06 -9.10 -21.89
C THR A 247 -25.83 -8.13 -20.73
N LEU A 248 -25.15 -8.58 -19.65
CA LEU A 248 -24.82 -7.71 -18.53
C LEU A 248 -23.92 -6.54 -18.93
N LEU A 249 -22.92 -6.79 -19.81
CA LEU A 249 -22.08 -5.74 -20.40
C LEU A 249 -22.91 -4.79 -21.27
N GLN A 250 -23.79 -5.30 -22.12
CA GLN A 250 -24.63 -4.47 -22.97
C GLN A 250 -25.53 -3.53 -22.15
N ILE A 251 -26.03 -3.99 -21.01
CA ILE A 251 -26.88 -3.18 -20.12
C ILE A 251 -26.07 -2.15 -19.35
N ASN A 252 -24.95 -2.54 -18.73
CA ASN A 252 -24.27 -1.71 -17.73
C ASN A 252 -22.94 -1.10 -18.21
N TYR A 253 -22.26 -1.75 -19.14
CA TYR A 253 -20.89 -1.44 -19.56
C TYR A 253 -20.70 -1.58 -21.09
N PRO A 254 -21.50 -0.89 -21.92
CA PRO A 254 -21.51 -1.10 -23.37
C PRO A 254 -20.15 -0.83 -24.05
N GLN A 255 -19.27 -0.04 -23.43
CA GLN A 255 -17.90 0.19 -23.88
C GLN A 255 -17.01 -1.07 -23.89
N HIS A 256 -17.43 -2.15 -23.23
CA HIS A 256 -16.73 -3.44 -23.20
C HIS A 256 -17.30 -4.47 -24.18
N LEU A 257 -18.32 -4.13 -24.98
CA LEU A 257 -18.94 -5.01 -25.95
C LEU A 257 -19.08 -4.30 -27.30
N ALA A 258 -18.60 -4.90 -28.38
CA ALA A 258 -18.79 -4.38 -29.72
C ALA A 258 -20.16 -4.78 -30.31
N ASN A 259 -20.67 -4.02 -31.28
CA ASN A 259 -21.92 -4.31 -32.00
C ASN A 259 -22.00 -5.73 -32.59
N ASN A 260 -20.87 -6.34 -32.94
CA ASN A 260 -20.76 -7.70 -33.46
C ASN A 260 -20.79 -8.78 -32.35
N GLY A 261 -20.95 -8.40 -31.08
CA GLY A 261 -20.94 -9.31 -29.93
C GLY A 261 -19.54 -9.66 -29.41
N GLU A 262 -18.48 -9.07 -29.96
CA GLU A 262 -17.11 -9.29 -29.52
C GLU A 262 -16.82 -8.54 -28.20
N VAL A 263 -16.25 -9.25 -27.23
CA VAL A 263 -15.94 -8.69 -25.92
C VAL A 263 -14.57 -8.02 -25.95
N ARG A 264 -14.51 -6.77 -25.49
CA ARG A 264 -13.29 -5.99 -25.44
C ARG A 264 -12.63 -6.11 -24.07
N LEU A 265 -11.47 -6.77 -24.04
CA LEU A 265 -10.60 -6.80 -22.87
C LEU A 265 -9.61 -5.61 -22.87
N PRO A 266 -9.45 -4.90 -21.74
CA PRO A 266 -8.38 -3.92 -21.58
C PRO A 266 -7.01 -4.57 -21.86
N ASN A 267 -6.19 -3.89 -22.66
CA ASN A 267 -4.80 -4.27 -22.95
C ASN A 267 -4.57 -5.51 -23.86
N GLN A 268 -5.58 -6.03 -24.57
CA GLN A 268 -5.36 -7.02 -25.63
C GLN A 268 -4.92 -6.43 -26.99
N GLY A 269 -4.96 -5.10 -27.16
CA GLY A 269 -4.62 -4.41 -28.41
C GLY A 269 -3.13 -4.43 -28.79
N ALA A 270 -2.25 -5.09 -28.03
CA ALA A 270 -0.81 -5.10 -28.27
C ALA A 270 -0.20 -6.52 -28.41
N THR A 271 -1.02 -7.56 -28.53
CA THR A 271 -0.58 -8.98 -28.47
C THR A 271 -0.44 -9.66 -29.83
N SER A 272 -0.75 -9.01 -30.96
CA SER A 272 -0.30 -9.57 -32.25
C SER A 272 1.13 -9.09 -32.50
N TRP A 273 2.12 -9.92 -32.12
CA TRP A 273 3.50 -9.80 -32.61
C TRP A 273 3.48 -9.44 -34.09
N GLY A 274 2.72 -10.18 -34.91
CA GLY A 274 2.59 -9.96 -36.36
C GLY A 274 2.13 -8.56 -36.75
N LYS A 275 1.08 -8.00 -36.12
CA LYS A 275 0.60 -6.65 -36.46
C LYS A 275 1.57 -5.54 -36.03
N ARG A 276 2.25 -5.71 -34.89
CA ARG A 276 3.28 -4.76 -34.42
C ARG A 276 4.53 -4.81 -35.31
N THR A 277 5.03 -5.99 -35.65
CA THR A 277 6.20 -6.12 -36.54
C THR A 277 5.89 -5.66 -37.94
N LEU A 278 4.72 -5.97 -38.52
CA LEU A 278 4.31 -5.45 -39.83
C LEU A 278 4.18 -3.93 -39.83
N SER A 279 3.63 -3.31 -38.78
CA SER A 279 3.56 -1.84 -38.70
C SER A 279 4.93 -1.18 -38.55
N THR A 280 5.88 -1.88 -37.91
CA THR A 280 7.26 -1.42 -37.70
C THR A 280 8.12 -1.61 -38.95
N LEU A 281 7.95 -2.75 -39.65
CA LEU A 281 8.64 -3.08 -40.89
C LEU A 281 8.10 -2.31 -42.10
N SER A 282 6.81 -1.97 -42.10
CA SER A 282 6.21 -1.13 -43.15
C SER A 282 6.30 0.36 -42.87
N PHE A 283 7.02 0.81 -41.82
CA PHE A 283 7.12 2.21 -41.42
C PHE A 283 5.75 2.92 -41.33
N GLY A 284 4.72 2.21 -40.84
CA GLY A 284 3.36 2.73 -40.77
C GLY A 284 2.65 2.97 -42.12
N LYS A 285 3.25 2.58 -43.25
CA LYS A 285 2.71 2.73 -44.62
C LYS A 285 1.57 1.75 -44.91
N PHE A 286 1.50 0.64 -44.19
CA PHE A 286 0.38 -0.30 -44.23
C PHE A 286 -0.28 -0.41 -42.86
N GLY A 287 -1.22 0.52 -42.62
CA GLY A 287 -2.37 0.33 -41.72
C GLY A 287 -2.08 0.11 -40.24
N ARG A 288 -2.09 1.20 -39.45
CA ARG A 288 -2.84 1.13 -38.19
C ARG A 288 -4.29 0.88 -38.60
N THR A 289 -4.78 -0.34 -38.49
CA THR A 289 -6.23 -0.54 -38.50
C THR A 289 -6.76 0.26 -37.32
N LYS A 290 -7.40 1.40 -37.61
CA LYS A 290 -8.37 1.95 -36.67
C LYS A 290 -9.46 0.90 -36.62
N ASP A 291 -9.34 -0.05 -35.71
CA ASP A 291 -10.45 -0.93 -35.39
C ASP A 291 -11.59 0.00 -34.99
N LYS A 292 -12.57 0.19 -35.89
CA LYS A 292 -13.73 1.03 -35.65
C LYS A 292 -14.55 0.31 -34.58
N PHE A 293 -14.26 0.63 -33.32
CA PHE A 293 -15.01 0.10 -32.20
C PHE A 293 -16.31 0.90 -32.10
N GLU A 294 -17.39 0.28 -32.54
CA GLU A 294 -18.74 0.77 -32.29
C GLU A 294 -19.28 0.04 -31.06
N PRO A 295 -19.42 0.74 -29.91
CA PRO A 295 -19.93 0.13 -28.69
C PRO A 295 -21.36 -0.37 -28.93
N ALA A 296 -21.68 -1.53 -28.33
CA ALA A 296 -23.01 -2.11 -28.39
C ALA A 296 -24.06 -1.10 -27.91
N SER A 297 -25.10 -0.88 -28.71
CA SER A 297 -26.24 -0.09 -28.26
C SER A 297 -27.05 -0.88 -27.22
N SER A 298 -27.39 -0.22 -26.11
CA SER A 298 -28.27 -0.79 -25.09
C SER A 298 -29.71 -0.36 -25.38
N ASN A 299 -30.59 -1.31 -25.65
CA ASN A 299 -32.03 -1.07 -25.77
C ASN A 299 -32.75 -1.18 -24.42
N TYR A 300 -32.01 -1.26 -23.31
CA TYR A 300 -32.56 -1.41 -21.97
C TYR A 300 -33.11 -0.08 -21.44
N ALA A 301 -34.43 -0.01 -21.25
CA ALA A 301 -35.14 1.19 -20.79
C ALA A 301 -35.29 1.28 -19.25
N GLY A 302 -34.79 0.28 -18.50
CA GLY A 302 -34.84 0.29 -17.04
C GLY A 302 -33.76 1.18 -16.40
N LYS A 303 -33.91 1.52 -15.12
CA LYS A 303 -32.88 2.28 -14.39
C LYS A 303 -31.61 1.44 -14.26
N THR A 304 -30.53 1.83 -14.94
CA THR A 304 -29.18 1.32 -14.67
C THR A 304 -28.57 2.14 -13.53
N ARG A 305 -27.84 1.49 -12.63
CA ARG A 305 -27.05 2.17 -11.59
C ARG A 305 -25.62 1.74 -11.74
N GLU A 306 -24.76 2.68 -12.10
CA GLU A 306 -23.32 2.49 -12.04
C GLU A 306 -22.93 2.22 -10.58
N GLN A 307 -22.43 1.03 -10.28
CA GLN A 307 -22.04 0.65 -8.91
C GLN A 307 -20.65 1.20 -8.55
N ILE A 308 -20.20 2.29 -9.17
CA ILE A 308 -18.90 2.89 -8.88
C ILE A 308 -18.98 3.64 -7.54
N ILE A 309 -18.00 3.40 -6.68
CA ILE A 309 -17.92 3.95 -5.32
C ILE A 309 -17.98 5.48 -5.35
N ARG A 310 -19.02 6.05 -4.74
CA ARG A 310 -19.08 7.48 -4.39
C ARG A 310 -18.80 7.74 -2.91
N GLN A 311 -18.95 6.72 -2.05
CA GLN A 311 -18.73 6.80 -0.60
C GLN A 311 -18.19 5.47 -0.07
N GLY A 312 -16.96 5.44 0.46
CA GLY A 312 -16.31 4.22 0.95
C GLY A 312 -16.88 3.63 2.24
N ARG A 313 -17.86 4.30 2.87
CA ARG A 313 -18.41 3.95 4.19
C ARG A 313 -19.11 2.59 4.25
N ASN A 314 -19.63 2.09 3.12
CA ASN A 314 -20.37 0.82 3.07
C ASN A 314 -19.54 -0.34 2.49
N LEU A 315 -18.23 -0.16 2.34
CA LEU A 315 -17.36 -1.20 1.82
C LEU A 315 -17.06 -2.25 2.88
N SER A 316 -17.02 -3.51 2.46
CA SER A 316 -16.53 -4.63 3.25
C SER A 316 -15.59 -5.45 2.40
N LEU A 317 -14.48 -5.89 2.99
CA LEU A 317 -13.62 -6.89 2.36
C LEU A 317 -14.20 -8.29 2.60
N PRO A 318 -14.00 -9.23 1.66
CA PRO A 318 -14.30 -10.64 1.90
C PRO A 318 -13.43 -11.19 3.02
N VAL A 319 -13.96 -12.16 3.80
CA VAL A 319 -13.18 -12.92 4.78
C VAL A 319 -12.08 -13.68 4.02
N ALA A 320 -10.84 -13.62 4.51
CA ALA A 320 -9.76 -14.39 3.93
C ALA A 320 -10.05 -15.88 4.12
N THR A 321 -10.28 -16.60 3.03
CA THR A 321 -10.29 -18.06 3.05
C THR A 321 -8.85 -18.53 3.21
N GLN A 322 -8.57 -19.23 4.31
CA GLN A 322 -7.28 -19.90 4.55
C GLN A 322 -7.00 -20.95 3.50
#